data_AF-A0A9W6SA02-F1
#
_entry.id   AF-A0A9W6SA02-F1
#
_cell.length_a   1.000
_cell.length_b   1.000
_cell.length_c   1.000
_cell.angle_alpha   90.00
_cell.angle_beta   90.00
_cell.angle_gamma   90.00
#
_symmetry.space_group_name_H-M   'P 1'
#
loop_
_entity.id
_entity.type
_entity.pdbx_description
1 polymer ?
#
loop_
_entity_poly.entity_id
_entity_poly.type
_entity_poly.pdbx_seq_one_letter_code
_entity_poly.pdbx_strand_id
1 'polypeptide(L)'
;MSNIFTDFVRVHAQPGRRIDEVEAQWIAWMLLGPGGSYWVPVHVRCGPEGRYAEIQYGSGKSPGIVDFCQNHIGYWRYSAIWGRHFDEGGDQDVIWQTDVNDRPRRFCRYGFDEVRVTTADGRTPTDAPWRRHADGSWRIEVTGSYRTGNDRFASVGPCATPTTDPPVPDPDVLPLPTPTTPTIGGEEPTAIDPPWLATLTGEESAAVAIEHHWRGRLVHRATFQAVERYYETTPDWHHRSADHWDNCLDPDFLRFTGAIELLRAEEIYERDRKDWEAATWYHRR
;
A
#
# COMPACT_ATOMS: atom_id res chain seq x y z
N MET A 1 6.88 -5.07 -22.46
CA MET A 1 5.80 -4.73 -21.53
C MET A 1 6.12 -3.37 -20.95
N SER A 2 5.13 -2.47 -20.86
CA SER A 2 5.33 -1.09 -20.42
C SER A 2 5.21 -1.03 -18.91
N ASN A 3 6.33 -1.03 -18.16
CA ASN A 3 6.31 -0.99 -16.70
C ASN A 3 5.35 0.08 -16.16
N ILE A 4 4.24 -0.37 -15.58
CA ILE A 4 3.26 0.46 -14.88
C ILE A 4 3.80 0.73 -13.49
N PHE A 5 3.96 2.00 -13.14
CA PHE A 5 4.33 2.43 -11.79
C PHE A 5 3.10 3.05 -11.14
N THR A 6 2.59 2.42 -10.09
CA THR A 6 1.57 3.04 -9.24
C THR A 6 2.27 3.88 -8.20
N ASP A 7 2.15 5.20 -8.28
CA ASP A 7 2.67 6.15 -7.31
C ASP A 7 1.58 6.61 -6.34
N PHE A 8 1.93 6.67 -5.06
CA PHE A 8 1.18 7.31 -4.00
C PHE A 8 2.06 8.40 -3.42
N VAL A 9 1.66 9.64 -3.58
CA VAL A 9 2.41 10.81 -3.14
C VAL A 9 1.66 11.49 -2.00
N ARG A 10 2.38 11.95 -0.99
CA ARG A 10 1.88 12.86 0.05
C ARG A 10 2.75 14.11 0.09
N VAL A 11 2.18 15.25 -0.29
CA VAL A 11 2.83 16.57 -0.23
C VAL A 11 2.40 17.29 1.04
N HIS A 12 3.35 17.72 1.84
CA HIS A 12 3.11 18.41 3.11
C HIS A 12 3.24 19.92 2.96
N ALA A 13 2.25 20.65 3.51
CA ALA A 13 2.30 22.10 3.60
C ALA A 13 3.46 22.56 4.51
N GLN A 14 3.97 23.77 4.29
CA GLN A 14 4.83 24.43 5.28
C GLN A 14 4.03 24.73 6.58
N PRO A 15 4.69 24.83 7.75
CA PRO A 15 4.02 25.25 8.98
C PRO A 15 3.26 26.57 8.80
N GLY A 16 1.99 26.60 9.24
CA GLY A 16 1.10 27.75 9.07
C GLY A 16 0.50 27.93 7.68
N ARG A 17 0.81 27.04 6.72
CA ARG A 17 0.14 26.96 5.41
C ARG A 17 -0.87 25.83 5.38
N ARG A 18 -1.74 25.88 4.38
CA ARG A 18 -2.77 24.88 4.10
C ARG A 18 -2.84 24.62 2.61
N ILE A 19 -3.03 23.37 2.25
CA ILE A 19 -3.36 22.91 0.90
C ILE A 19 -4.87 22.71 0.86
N ASP A 20 -5.54 23.48 0.01
CA ASP A 20 -6.98 23.29 -0.26
C ASP A 20 -7.21 22.34 -1.44
N GLU A 21 -8.47 22.06 -1.77
CA GLU A 21 -8.84 21.14 -2.84
C GLU A 21 -8.36 21.59 -4.21
N VAL A 22 -8.40 22.90 -4.48
CA VAL A 22 -7.96 23.46 -5.77
C VAL A 22 -6.45 23.29 -5.92
N GLU A 23 -5.70 23.57 -4.85
CA GLU A 23 -4.25 23.37 -4.81
C GLU A 23 -3.89 21.89 -4.89
N ALA A 24 -4.62 21.00 -4.21
CA ALA A 24 -4.39 19.55 -4.32
C ALA A 24 -4.58 19.04 -5.76
N GLN A 25 -5.61 19.53 -6.46
CA GLN A 25 -5.81 19.23 -7.88
C GLN A 25 -4.68 19.80 -8.74
N TRP A 26 -4.23 21.02 -8.48
CA TRP A 26 -3.08 21.61 -9.17
C TRP A 26 -1.81 20.79 -8.96
N ILE A 27 -1.53 20.33 -7.74
CA ILE A 27 -0.41 19.42 -7.44
C ILE A 27 -0.55 18.14 -8.27
N ALA A 28 -1.73 17.53 -8.31
CA ALA A 28 -1.97 16.33 -9.11
C ALA A 28 -1.66 16.56 -10.59
N TRP A 29 -2.13 17.67 -11.18
CA TRP A 29 -1.81 18.04 -12.56
C TRP A 29 -0.32 18.20 -12.83
N MET A 30 0.42 18.81 -11.89
CA MET A 30 1.88 18.95 -12.01
C MET A 30 2.60 17.60 -11.99
N LEU A 31 2.14 16.65 -11.16
CA LEU A 31 2.73 15.32 -11.05
C LEU A 31 2.42 14.42 -12.26
N LEU A 32 1.19 14.50 -12.77
CA LEU A 32 0.74 13.79 -13.96
C LEU A 32 1.41 14.29 -15.24
N GLY A 33 1.65 15.61 -15.32
CA GLY A 33 2.09 16.26 -16.54
C GLY A 33 1.07 16.12 -17.69
N PRO A 34 1.48 16.37 -18.94
CA PRO A 34 0.58 16.32 -20.10
C PRO A 34 0.15 14.89 -20.48
N GLY A 35 0.86 13.87 -19.99
CA GLY A 35 0.61 12.47 -20.31
C GLY A 35 -0.50 11.83 -19.47
N GLY A 36 -0.95 12.48 -18.39
CA GLY A 36 -1.92 11.90 -17.46
C GLY A 36 -1.39 10.64 -16.77
N SER A 37 -2.31 9.87 -16.20
CA SER A 37 -2.04 8.63 -15.49
C SER A 37 -2.09 7.43 -16.42
N TYR A 38 -1.13 6.53 -16.29
CA TYR A 38 -1.05 5.32 -17.11
C TYR A 38 -1.70 4.14 -16.40
N TRP A 39 -2.92 3.76 -16.81
CA TRP A 39 -3.67 2.59 -16.33
C TRP A 39 -3.90 2.52 -14.81
N VAL A 40 -3.86 3.67 -14.12
CA VAL A 40 -4.16 3.76 -12.70
C VAL A 40 -5.16 4.90 -12.50
N PRO A 41 -6.25 4.72 -11.75
CA PRO A 41 -7.16 5.81 -11.45
C PRO A 41 -6.46 6.92 -10.67
N VAL A 42 -6.78 8.16 -11.01
CA VAL A 42 -6.23 9.31 -10.27
C VAL A 42 -7.12 9.59 -9.07
N HIS A 43 -6.53 9.50 -7.87
CA HIS A 43 -7.21 9.90 -6.64
C HIS A 43 -6.49 11.08 -6.00
N VAL A 44 -7.26 12.08 -5.59
CA VAL A 44 -6.76 13.28 -4.91
C VAL A 44 -7.53 13.47 -3.62
N ARG A 45 -6.82 13.65 -2.50
CA ARG A 45 -7.43 13.86 -1.19
C ARG A 45 -6.66 14.91 -0.39
N CYS A 46 -7.38 15.84 0.22
CA CYS A 46 -6.81 16.73 1.23
C CYS A 46 -6.77 16.05 2.60
N GLY A 47 -5.65 16.17 3.28
CA GLY A 47 -5.51 15.79 4.67
C GLY A 47 -6.31 16.70 5.60
N PRO A 48 -6.50 16.30 6.87
CA PRO A 48 -7.18 17.13 7.85
C PRO A 48 -6.55 18.52 7.94
N GLU A 49 -7.40 19.54 7.85
CA GLU A 49 -7.01 20.96 7.87
C GLU A 49 -6.07 21.40 6.74
N GLY A 50 -5.95 20.63 5.66
CA GLY A 50 -5.05 20.96 4.55
C GLY A 50 -3.58 20.81 4.91
N ARG A 51 -3.23 20.02 5.94
CA ARG A 51 -1.83 19.79 6.34
C ARG A 51 -1.01 19.07 5.27
N TYR A 52 -1.67 18.30 4.42
CA TYR A 52 -1.07 17.61 3.30
C TYR A 52 -2.10 17.37 2.20
N ALA A 53 -1.64 17.08 0.99
CA ALA A 53 -2.43 16.48 -0.08
C ALA A 53 -1.87 15.11 -0.43
N GLU A 54 -2.76 14.16 -0.73
CA GLU A 54 -2.43 12.83 -1.21
C GLU A 54 -2.89 12.66 -2.64
N ILE A 55 -2.03 12.09 -3.46
CA ILE A 55 -2.27 11.86 -4.88
C ILE A 55 -1.87 10.42 -5.20
N GLN A 56 -2.77 9.65 -5.80
CA GLN A 56 -2.47 8.36 -6.41
C GLN A 56 -2.55 8.50 -7.92
N TYR A 57 -1.59 7.95 -8.65
CA TYR A 57 -1.61 7.92 -10.11
C TYR A 57 -0.62 6.90 -10.67
N GLY A 58 -0.74 6.61 -11.97
CA GLY A 58 0.15 5.75 -12.72
C GLY A 58 1.19 6.61 -13.42
N SER A 59 2.43 6.65 -12.94
CA SER A 59 3.40 7.64 -13.45
C SER A 59 3.99 7.28 -14.80
N GLY A 60 3.95 6.02 -15.25
CA GLY A 60 4.54 5.63 -16.54
C GLY A 60 6.01 6.08 -16.70
N LYS A 61 6.75 6.22 -15.58
CA LYS A 61 8.11 6.81 -15.46
C LYS A 61 8.19 8.35 -15.44
N SER A 62 7.12 9.03 -15.03
CA SER A 62 6.92 10.50 -15.13
C SER A 62 8.07 11.34 -14.53
N PRO A 63 8.70 12.25 -15.31
CA PRO A 63 9.65 13.23 -14.79
C PRO A 63 8.98 14.31 -13.91
N GLY A 64 7.65 14.46 -13.98
CA GLY A 64 6.92 15.52 -13.29
C GLY A 64 7.13 15.53 -11.77
N ILE A 65 7.38 14.36 -11.17
CA ILE A 65 7.68 14.26 -9.74
C ILE A 65 9.06 14.84 -9.39
N VAL A 66 10.06 14.64 -10.24
CA VAL A 66 11.41 15.18 -10.05
C VAL A 66 11.37 16.70 -10.20
N ASP A 67 10.72 17.19 -11.26
CA ASP A 67 10.53 18.62 -11.49
C ASP A 67 9.77 19.27 -10.34
N PHE A 68 8.72 18.61 -9.83
CA PHE A 68 7.96 19.11 -8.68
C PHE A 68 8.82 19.20 -7.42
N CYS A 69 9.62 18.17 -7.14
CA CYS A 69 10.55 18.17 -6.00
C CYS A 69 11.51 19.36 -6.07
N GLN A 70 12.17 19.55 -7.21
CA GLN A 70 13.20 20.58 -7.41
C GLN A 70 12.66 22.02 -7.34
N ASN A 71 11.43 22.23 -7.81
CA ASN A 71 10.85 23.57 -7.96
C ASN A 71 9.92 24.00 -6.81
N HIS A 72 9.39 23.05 -6.03
CA HIS A 72 8.33 23.35 -5.08
C HIS A 72 8.58 22.87 -3.64
N ILE A 73 9.45 21.88 -3.43
CA ILE A 73 9.73 21.35 -2.08
C ILE A 73 10.88 22.12 -1.43
N GLY A 74 10.75 22.43 -0.14
CA GLY A 74 11.76 23.20 0.61
C GLY A 74 11.67 24.72 0.42
N TYR A 75 10.75 25.19 -0.42
CA TYR A 75 10.44 26.61 -0.58
C TYR A 75 9.29 27.04 0.34
N TRP A 76 8.76 28.25 0.12
CA TRP A 76 7.77 28.89 1.00
C TRP A 76 6.41 28.17 1.09
N ARG A 77 6.11 27.20 0.22
CA ARG A 77 4.79 26.53 0.15
C ARG A 77 4.75 25.12 0.74
N TYR A 78 5.69 24.25 0.37
CA TYR A 78 5.69 22.85 0.78
C TYR A 78 6.96 22.49 1.55
N SER A 79 6.78 21.76 2.65
CA SER A 79 7.88 21.35 3.55
C SER A 79 8.52 20.04 3.11
N ALA A 80 7.74 19.10 2.59
CA ALA A 80 8.21 17.79 2.18
C ALA A 80 7.28 17.13 1.16
N ILE A 81 7.83 16.17 0.43
CA ILE A 81 7.09 15.19 -0.35
C ILE A 81 7.58 13.80 0.04
N TRP A 82 6.61 12.90 0.24
CA TRP A 82 6.83 11.48 0.45
C TRP A 82 6.15 10.73 -0.69
N GLY A 83 6.82 9.70 -1.20
CA GLY A 83 6.23 8.82 -2.19
C GLY A 83 6.37 7.36 -1.80
N ARG A 84 5.36 6.57 -2.14
CA ARG A 84 5.41 5.11 -2.22
C ARG A 84 5.14 4.73 -3.66
N HIS A 85 5.86 3.76 -4.20
CA HIS A 85 5.56 3.24 -5.51
C HIS A 85 5.54 1.72 -5.55
N PHE A 86 4.67 1.19 -6.38
CA PHE A 86 4.66 -0.20 -6.82
C PHE A 86 5.10 -0.25 -8.28
N ASP A 87 6.11 -1.06 -8.60
CA ASP A 87 6.57 -1.34 -9.97
C ASP A 87 5.87 -2.60 -10.48
N GLU A 88 5.30 -2.56 -11.68
CA GLU A 88 4.73 -3.74 -12.34
C GLU A 88 5.81 -4.83 -12.49
N GLY A 89 5.58 -5.96 -11.80
CA GLY A 89 6.54 -7.07 -11.70
C GLY A 89 7.37 -7.05 -10.41
N GLY A 90 7.20 -6.05 -9.56
CA GLY A 90 7.62 -6.07 -8.17
C GLY A 90 6.61 -6.78 -7.26
N ASP A 91 7.02 -7.09 -6.05
CA ASP A 91 6.25 -7.81 -5.02
C ASP A 91 5.92 -6.95 -3.81
N GLN A 92 6.47 -5.73 -3.75
CA GLN A 92 6.34 -4.84 -2.60
C GLN A 92 6.52 -3.37 -2.95
N ASP A 93 5.87 -2.52 -2.15
CA ASP A 93 6.02 -1.08 -2.29
C ASP A 93 7.38 -0.58 -1.81
N VAL A 94 7.85 0.47 -2.47
CA VAL A 94 9.08 1.17 -2.14
C VAL A 94 8.77 2.61 -1.73
N ILE A 95 9.21 3.01 -0.53
CA ILE A 95 9.05 4.36 0.00
C ILE A 95 10.31 5.21 -0.21
N TRP A 96 10.12 6.51 -0.43
CA TRP A 96 11.15 7.52 -0.59
C TRP A 96 10.68 8.91 -0.12
N GLN A 97 11.64 9.83 0.08
CA GLN A 97 11.37 11.20 0.55
C GLN A 97 12.21 12.23 -0.22
N THR A 98 11.57 13.26 -0.78
CA THR A 98 12.12 14.52 -1.34
C THR A 98 13.20 14.41 -2.43
N ASP A 99 13.85 13.27 -2.54
CA ASP A 99 14.82 12.95 -3.56
C ASP A 99 14.56 11.54 -4.06
N VAL A 100 14.05 11.47 -5.28
CA VAL A 100 13.78 10.20 -5.98
C VAL A 100 15.10 9.48 -6.30
N ASN A 101 16.24 10.18 -6.29
CA ASN A 101 17.53 9.72 -6.79
C ASN A 101 18.65 9.63 -5.72
N ASP A 102 18.69 10.50 -4.71
CA ASP A 102 19.86 10.61 -3.81
C ASP A 102 19.67 10.04 -2.39
N ARG A 103 18.43 9.78 -1.93
CA ARG A 103 18.19 9.10 -0.64
C ARG A 103 17.88 7.62 -0.84
N PRO A 104 18.26 6.74 0.11
CA PRO A 104 17.97 5.32 0.00
C PRO A 104 16.46 5.13 0.02
N ARG A 105 15.95 4.74 -1.14
CA ARG A 105 14.68 4.04 -1.28
C ARG A 105 14.75 2.77 -0.42
N ARG A 106 13.59 2.31 0.04
CA ARG A 106 13.50 1.13 0.91
C ARG A 106 12.12 0.53 0.83
N PHE A 107 12.00 -0.73 1.22
CA PHE A 107 10.69 -1.36 1.28
C PHE A 107 9.79 -0.68 2.30
N CYS A 108 8.53 -0.48 1.92
CA CYS A 108 7.51 0.07 2.79
C CYS A 108 6.88 -1.05 3.63
N ARG A 109 6.65 -0.76 4.91
CA ARG A 109 5.87 -1.62 5.81
C ARG A 109 4.53 -1.02 6.13
N TYR A 110 3.56 -1.90 6.34
CA TYR A 110 2.21 -1.58 6.74
C TYR A 110 1.85 -2.22 8.07
N GLY A 111 1.18 -1.47 8.92
CA GLY A 111 0.76 -1.89 10.25
C GLY A 111 -0.64 -2.48 10.28
N PHE A 112 -0.85 -3.37 11.25
CA PHE A 112 -2.15 -3.88 11.69
C PHE A 112 -2.13 -4.09 13.21
N ASP A 113 -3.28 -4.03 13.85
CA ASP A 113 -3.47 -4.20 15.30
C ASP A 113 -4.49 -5.30 15.67
N GLU A 114 -5.19 -5.84 14.68
CA GLU A 114 -6.10 -6.98 14.85
C GLU A 114 -5.99 -7.92 13.64
N VAL A 115 -6.10 -9.23 13.90
CA VAL A 115 -6.26 -10.26 12.86
C VAL A 115 -7.58 -10.97 13.07
N ARG A 116 -8.34 -11.17 11.99
CA ARG A 116 -9.55 -12.00 11.96
C ARG A 116 -9.34 -13.17 11.00
N VAL A 117 -9.80 -14.34 11.40
CA VAL A 117 -9.68 -15.56 10.59
C VAL A 117 -11.02 -16.27 10.55
N THR A 118 -11.45 -16.63 9.36
CA THR A 118 -12.55 -17.57 9.14
C THR A 118 -11.95 -18.92 8.79
N THR A 119 -12.37 -19.98 9.49
CA THR A 119 -11.92 -21.36 9.25
C THR A 119 -13.03 -22.21 8.64
N ALA A 120 -12.67 -23.16 7.77
CA ALA A 120 -13.64 -24.00 7.06
C ALA A 120 -14.53 -24.84 7.99
N ASP A 121 -13.94 -25.32 9.08
CA ASP A 121 -14.57 -26.25 10.04
C ASP A 121 -14.85 -25.60 11.41
N GLY A 122 -14.62 -24.29 11.52
CA GLY A 122 -14.81 -23.54 12.75
C GLY A 122 -13.78 -23.85 13.86
N ARG A 123 -12.76 -24.68 13.62
CA ARG A 123 -11.66 -24.89 14.58
C ARG A 123 -10.85 -23.62 14.75
N THR A 124 -10.17 -23.51 15.89
CA THR A 124 -9.23 -22.42 16.17
C THR A 124 -8.09 -22.44 15.15
N PRO A 125 -7.67 -21.30 14.58
CA PRO A 125 -6.64 -21.28 13.53
C PRO A 125 -5.28 -21.82 13.98
N THR A 126 -4.87 -21.49 15.21
CA THR A 126 -3.59 -21.88 15.83
C THR A 126 -3.73 -21.93 17.36
N ASP A 127 -2.68 -22.32 18.07
CA ASP A 127 -2.64 -22.33 19.55
C ASP A 127 -2.57 -20.93 20.20
N ALA A 128 -2.64 -19.86 19.40
CA ALA A 128 -2.68 -18.48 19.91
C ALA A 128 -4.01 -18.17 20.64
N PRO A 129 -4.08 -17.11 21.48
CA PRO A 129 -5.26 -16.81 22.31
C PRO A 129 -6.41 -16.15 21.52
N TRP A 130 -6.91 -16.86 20.50
CA TRP A 130 -8.03 -16.42 19.68
C TRP A 130 -9.34 -16.32 20.47
N ARG A 131 -10.14 -15.31 20.15
CA ARG A 131 -11.51 -15.14 20.66
C ARG A 131 -12.50 -15.41 19.54
N ARG A 132 -13.45 -16.32 19.78
CA ARG A 132 -14.55 -16.58 18.83
C ARG A 132 -15.52 -15.40 18.84
N HIS A 133 -15.89 -14.92 17.65
CA HIS A 133 -16.85 -13.84 17.47
C HIS A 133 -18.22 -14.37 16.99
N ALA A 134 -19.27 -13.56 17.11
CA ALA A 134 -20.65 -13.95 16.81
C ALA A 134 -20.89 -14.27 15.32
N ASP A 135 -20.06 -13.73 14.43
CA ASP A 135 -20.07 -14.01 12.98
C ASP A 135 -19.37 -15.35 12.63
N GLY A 136 -18.92 -16.10 13.65
CA GLY A 136 -18.22 -17.37 13.48
C GLY A 136 -16.71 -17.24 13.26
N SER A 137 -16.20 -16.03 13.02
CA SER A 137 -14.77 -15.75 12.87
C SER A 137 -14.02 -15.82 14.20
N TRP A 138 -12.71 -16.02 14.12
CA TRP A 138 -11.77 -15.93 15.22
C TRP A 138 -11.03 -14.61 15.15
N ARG A 139 -10.85 -13.94 16.29
CA ARG A 139 -10.16 -12.65 16.38
C ARG A 139 -9.02 -12.69 17.37
N ILE A 140 -7.94 -11.99 17.08
CA ILE A 140 -6.84 -11.77 18.00
C ILE A 140 -6.35 -10.33 17.86
N GLU A 141 -6.16 -9.66 19.00
CA GLU A 141 -5.47 -8.37 19.06
C GLU A 141 -3.97 -8.66 19.02
N VAL A 142 -3.31 -8.16 17.99
CA VAL A 142 -1.88 -8.37 17.80
C VAL A 142 -1.32 -7.21 16.99
N THR A 143 -0.33 -6.51 17.55
CA THR A 143 0.36 -5.46 16.80
C THR A 143 1.38 -6.11 15.86
N GLY A 144 1.12 -6.02 14.57
CA GLY A 144 1.97 -6.60 13.55
C GLY A 144 2.28 -5.64 12.41
N SER A 145 3.07 -6.13 11.47
CA SER A 145 3.37 -5.41 10.25
C SER A 145 3.66 -6.36 9.10
N TYR A 146 3.45 -5.93 7.86
CA TYR A 146 3.83 -6.69 6.68
C TYR A 146 4.39 -5.81 5.57
N ARG A 147 5.04 -6.45 4.60
CA ARG A 147 5.44 -5.85 3.32
C ARG A 147 4.61 -6.47 2.22
N THR A 148 4.05 -5.64 1.35
CA THR A 148 3.24 -6.10 0.22
C THR A 148 3.26 -5.06 -0.88
N GLY A 149 2.91 -5.49 -2.09
CA GLY A 149 2.75 -4.64 -3.24
C GLY A 149 1.33 -4.11 -3.32
N ASN A 150 1.19 -2.80 -3.47
CA ASN A 150 -0.09 -2.15 -3.64
C ASN A 150 -0.32 -1.78 -5.10
N ASP A 151 -0.43 -2.79 -5.95
CA ASP A 151 -0.87 -2.57 -7.33
C ASP A 151 -2.29 -1.99 -7.33
N ARG A 152 -2.49 -0.94 -8.13
CA ARG A 152 -3.78 -0.26 -8.32
C ARG A 152 -4.14 -0.15 -9.78
N PHE A 153 -3.49 -0.94 -10.64
CA PHE A 153 -3.85 -1.05 -12.03
C PHE A 153 -5.37 -1.16 -12.19
N ALA A 154 -5.92 -0.33 -13.05
CA ALA A 154 -7.30 -0.41 -13.49
C ALA A 154 -7.35 -0.18 -15.00
N SER A 155 -8.37 -0.75 -15.65
CA SER A 155 -8.64 -0.53 -17.08
C SER A 155 -9.18 0.88 -17.41
N VAL A 156 -8.63 1.93 -16.79
CA VAL A 156 -8.92 3.35 -17.07
C VAL A 156 -8.23 3.86 -18.34
N GLY A 157 -7.33 3.05 -18.91
CA GLY A 157 -6.58 3.39 -20.12
C GLY A 157 -5.36 4.28 -19.86
N PRO A 158 -4.59 4.59 -20.92
CA PRO A 158 -3.53 5.58 -20.87
C PRO A 158 -4.12 6.99 -20.79
N CYS A 159 -3.45 7.89 -20.07
CA CYS A 159 -3.83 9.30 -19.91
C CYS A 159 -5.06 9.58 -19.03
N ALA A 160 -5.34 8.74 -18.03
CA ALA A 160 -6.39 9.00 -17.06
C ALA A 160 -6.11 10.28 -16.24
N THR A 161 -7.15 11.02 -15.87
CA THR A 161 -7.09 12.28 -15.13
C THR A 161 -7.92 12.18 -13.85
N PRO A 162 -7.89 13.18 -12.94
CA PRO A 162 -8.79 13.21 -11.78
C PRO A 162 -10.28 13.14 -12.11
N THR A 163 -10.67 13.40 -13.37
CA THR A 163 -12.05 13.33 -13.85
C THR A 163 -12.37 12.02 -14.58
N THR A 164 -11.42 11.10 -14.70
CA THR A 164 -11.65 9.78 -15.29
C THR A 164 -12.29 8.87 -14.27
N ASP A 165 -13.51 8.41 -14.55
CA ASP A 165 -14.18 7.44 -13.68
C ASP A 165 -13.46 6.08 -13.71
N PRO A 166 -13.14 5.49 -12.55
CA PRO A 166 -12.60 4.15 -12.50
C PRO A 166 -13.65 3.12 -12.96
N PRO A 167 -13.21 1.98 -13.52
CA PRO A 167 -14.14 0.88 -13.79
C PRO A 167 -14.82 0.43 -12.50
N VAL A 168 -16.09 0.06 -12.60
CA VAL A 168 -16.83 -0.55 -11.49
C VAL A 168 -16.16 -1.90 -11.18
N PRO A 169 -15.79 -2.19 -9.92
CA PRO A 169 -15.27 -3.50 -9.55
C PRO A 169 -16.24 -4.62 -9.90
N ASP A 170 -15.72 -5.78 -10.25
CA ASP A 170 -16.52 -7.00 -10.46
C ASP A 170 -17.34 -7.31 -9.18
N PRO A 171 -18.65 -7.61 -9.28
CA PRO A 171 -19.47 -7.96 -8.11
C PRO A 171 -18.95 -9.16 -7.31
N ASP A 172 -18.23 -10.10 -7.94
CA ASP A 172 -17.63 -11.25 -7.26
C ASP A 172 -16.35 -10.87 -6.48
N VAL A 173 -15.83 -9.67 -6.72
CA VAL A 173 -14.74 -9.04 -5.99
C VAL A 173 -15.34 -8.18 -4.87
N LEU A 174 -15.53 -8.76 -3.67
CA LEU A 174 -15.98 -7.98 -2.51
C LEU A 174 -15.07 -6.74 -2.33
N PRO A 175 -15.61 -5.51 -2.46
CA PRO A 175 -14.80 -4.31 -2.46
C PRO A 175 -14.25 -4.07 -1.05
N LEU A 176 -12.95 -3.78 -0.95
CA LEU A 176 -12.39 -3.23 0.28
C LEU A 176 -12.81 -1.75 0.40
N PRO A 177 -13.23 -1.28 1.59
CA PRO A 177 -13.60 0.10 1.80
C PRO A 177 -12.35 1.00 1.76
N THR A 178 -12.10 1.57 0.56
CA THR A 178 -11.07 2.56 0.12
C THR A 178 -9.86 2.00 -0.65
N PRO A 179 -9.36 2.76 -1.65
CA PRO A 179 -9.56 2.50 -3.08
C PRO A 179 -8.44 1.62 -3.62
N THR A 180 -8.68 0.32 -3.71
CA THR A 180 -7.67 -0.56 -4.29
C THR A 180 -8.35 -1.50 -5.25
N THR A 181 -8.28 -1.11 -6.52
CA THR A 181 -8.41 -2.02 -7.64
C THR A 181 -7.69 -3.32 -7.29
N PRO A 182 -8.30 -4.49 -7.56
CA PRO A 182 -7.69 -5.78 -7.24
C PRO A 182 -6.23 -5.78 -7.70
N THR A 183 -5.33 -6.08 -6.77
CA THR A 183 -3.95 -6.45 -7.05
C THR A 183 -3.98 -7.51 -8.15
N ILE A 184 -3.44 -7.20 -9.33
CA ILE A 184 -3.36 -8.19 -10.42
C ILE A 184 -2.32 -9.21 -9.98
N GLY A 185 -2.78 -10.40 -9.59
CA GLY A 185 -1.94 -11.51 -9.09
C GLY A 185 -2.16 -11.83 -7.62
N GLY A 186 -2.39 -10.81 -6.78
CA GLY A 186 -2.73 -11.00 -5.36
C GLY A 186 -1.69 -11.80 -4.58
N GLU A 187 -0.41 -11.44 -4.74
CA GLU A 187 0.74 -12.11 -4.11
C GLU A 187 0.73 -12.01 -2.59
N GLU A 188 1.25 -13.05 -1.94
CA GLU A 188 1.45 -13.07 -0.49
C GLU A 188 2.37 -11.93 -0.04
N PRO A 189 2.16 -11.36 1.16
CA PRO A 189 3.14 -10.44 1.75
C PRO A 189 4.56 -11.04 1.77
N THR A 190 5.53 -10.28 1.26
CA THR A 190 6.95 -10.70 1.19
C THR A 190 7.61 -10.84 2.56
N ALA A 191 6.99 -10.24 3.59
CA ALA A 191 7.33 -10.44 4.99
C ALA A 191 6.12 -10.10 5.85
N ILE A 192 5.94 -10.83 6.96
CA ILE A 192 4.94 -10.56 7.98
C ILE A 192 5.53 -10.75 9.37
N ASP A 193 5.17 -9.86 10.30
CA ASP A 193 5.51 -9.95 11.70
C ASP A 193 4.24 -9.79 12.57
N PRO A 194 4.09 -10.61 13.62
CA PRO A 194 4.97 -11.70 14.02
C PRO A 194 4.99 -12.89 13.03
N PRO A 195 6.11 -13.63 12.87
CA PRO A 195 6.27 -14.63 11.81
C PRO A 195 5.27 -15.80 11.85
N TRP A 196 4.72 -16.12 13.03
CA TRP A 196 3.72 -17.19 13.14
C TRP A 196 2.43 -16.90 12.36
N LEU A 197 2.16 -15.63 11.99
CA LEU A 197 1.01 -15.31 11.15
C LEU A 197 1.15 -15.84 9.72
N ALA A 198 2.37 -16.03 9.22
CA ALA A 198 2.61 -16.62 7.90
C ALA A 198 2.11 -18.07 7.80
N THR A 199 1.95 -18.77 8.93
CA THR A 199 1.45 -20.15 8.89
C THR A 199 -0.06 -20.22 8.63
N LEU A 200 -0.78 -19.10 8.70
CA LEU A 200 -2.22 -19.05 8.45
C LEU A 200 -2.57 -19.29 6.98
N THR A 201 -1.64 -19.05 6.05
CA THR A 201 -1.78 -19.32 4.62
C THR A 201 -1.15 -20.65 4.19
N GLY A 202 -0.52 -21.38 5.12
CA GLY A 202 0.14 -22.66 4.82
C GLY A 202 -0.84 -23.80 4.52
N GLU A 203 -0.33 -24.87 3.89
CA GLU A 203 -1.11 -26.05 3.45
C GLU A 203 -1.91 -26.74 4.57
N GLU A 204 -1.39 -26.71 5.80
CA GLU A 204 -2.03 -27.32 6.97
C GLU A 204 -3.06 -26.40 7.66
N SER A 205 -3.21 -25.16 7.18
CA SER A 205 -4.11 -24.19 7.78
C SER A 205 -5.58 -24.53 7.51
N ALA A 206 -6.41 -24.43 8.56
CA ALA A 206 -7.86 -24.51 8.40
C ALA A 206 -8.49 -23.18 7.94
N ALA A 207 -7.70 -22.12 7.77
CA ALA A 207 -8.18 -20.81 7.37
C ALA A 207 -8.67 -20.80 5.91
N VAL A 208 -9.79 -20.13 5.68
CA VAL A 208 -10.33 -19.84 4.33
C VAL A 208 -10.39 -18.35 4.04
N ALA A 209 -10.31 -17.52 5.09
CA ALA A 209 -10.15 -16.08 4.96
C ALA A 209 -9.35 -15.53 6.14
N ILE A 210 -8.46 -14.58 5.86
CA ILE A 210 -7.63 -13.88 6.85
C ILE A 210 -7.78 -12.38 6.58
N GLU A 211 -8.06 -11.61 7.62
CA GLU A 211 -8.20 -10.17 7.54
C GLU A 211 -7.27 -9.50 8.55
N HIS A 212 -6.44 -8.57 8.09
CA HIS A 212 -5.65 -7.67 8.93
C HIS A 212 -6.39 -6.34 9.06
N HIS A 213 -6.57 -5.87 10.29
CA HIS A 213 -7.25 -4.62 10.59
C HIS A 213 -6.28 -3.65 11.25
N TRP A 214 -6.42 -2.35 10.95
CA TRP A 214 -5.70 -1.25 11.57
C TRP A 214 -6.71 -0.25 12.10
N ARG A 215 -6.78 -0.07 13.42
CA ARG A 215 -7.71 0.86 14.09
C ARG A 215 -9.16 0.64 13.64
N GLY A 216 -9.53 -0.63 13.47
CA GLY A 216 -10.86 -1.07 13.04
C GLY A 216 -11.12 -0.99 11.53
N ARG A 217 -10.15 -0.55 10.72
CA ARG A 217 -10.23 -0.55 9.26
C ARG A 217 -9.55 -1.77 8.68
N LEU A 218 -10.20 -2.47 7.76
CA LEU A 218 -9.58 -3.56 7.00
C LEU A 218 -8.47 -3.01 6.09
N VAL A 219 -7.24 -3.51 6.26
CA VAL A 219 -6.05 -3.09 5.50
C VAL A 219 -5.49 -4.19 4.62
N HIS A 220 -5.74 -5.46 4.93
CA HIS A 220 -5.39 -6.57 4.04
C HIS A 220 -6.37 -7.73 4.23
N ARG A 221 -6.69 -8.42 3.14
CA ARG A 221 -7.48 -9.65 3.12
C ARG A 221 -6.79 -10.70 2.27
N ALA A 222 -6.62 -11.91 2.82
CA ALA A 222 -6.35 -13.12 2.06
C ALA A 222 -7.60 -13.99 2.04
N THR A 223 -8.00 -14.52 0.89
CA THR A 223 -9.10 -15.49 0.78
C THR A 223 -8.68 -16.68 -0.05
N PHE A 224 -8.99 -17.88 0.42
CA PHE A 224 -8.74 -19.12 -0.30
C PHE A 224 -9.89 -19.37 -1.28
N GLN A 225 -9.63 -19.27 -2.58
CA GLN A 225 -10.64 -19.37 -3.63
C GLN A 225 -10.16 -20.25 -4.78
N ALA A 226 -11.11 -20.88 -5.48
CA ALA A 226 -10.81 -21.61 -6.71
C ALA A 226 -10.52 -20.63 -7.84
N VAL A 227 -9.37 -20.79 -8.50
CA VAL A 227 -8.94 -19.92 -9.61
C VAL A 227 -8.87 -20.75 -10.86
N GLU A 228 -9.55 -20.30 -11.92
CA GLU A 228 -9.36 -20.89 -13.24
C GLU A 228 -8.10 -20.29 -13.89
N ARG A 229 -7.01 -21.07 -13.94
CA ARG A 229 -5.80 -20.72 -14.67
C ARG A 229 -5.57 -21.75 -15.76
N TYR A 230 -5.50 -21.28 -17.01
CA TYR A 230 -5.13 -22.12 -18.16
C TYR A 230 -5.90 -23.46 -18.22
N TYR A 231 -7.23 -23.43 -18.05
CA TYR A 231 -8.15 -24.59 -18.06
C TYR A 231 -8.13 -25.51 -16.83
N GLU A 232 -7.38 -25.17 -15.77
CA GLU A 232 -7.42 -25.89 -14.50
C GLU A 232 -7.94 -24.98 -13.39
N THR A 233 -8.83 -25.52 -12.55
CA THR A 233 -9.30 -24.83 -11.34
C THR A 233 -8.46 -25.31 -10.17
N THR A 234 -7.46 -24.52 -9.78
CA THR A 234 -6.67 -24.80 -8.58
C THR A 234 -7.04 -23.82 -7.47
N PRO A 235 -7.25 -24.29 -6.23
CA PRO A 235 -7.49 -23.39 -5.13
C PRO A 235 -6.18 -22.68 -4.75
N ASP A 236 -6.24 -21.35 -4.62
CA ASP A 236 -5.09 -20.50 -4.31
C ASP A 236 -5.50 -19.38 -3.34
N TRP A 237 -4.52 -18.82 -2.65
CA TRP A 237 -4.73 -17.64 -1.82
C TRP A 237 -4.73 -16.38 -2.68
N HIS A 238 -5.76 -15.57 -2.52
CA HIS A 238 -5.83 -14.24 -3.12
C HIS A 238 -5.62 -13.18 -2.07
N HIS A 239 -4.52 -12.45 -2.18
CA HIS A 239 -4.21 -11.34 -1.31
C HIS A 239 -4.66 -10.02 -1.92
N ARG A 240 -5.28 -9.18 -1.10
CA ARG A 240 -5.73 -7.84 -1.44
C ARG A 240 -5.38 -6.90 -0.30
N SER A 241 -4.88 -5.73 -0.65
CA SER A 241 -4.36 -4.77 0.31
C SER A 241 -5.02 -3.41 0.12
N ALA A 242 -5.57 -2.85 1.19
CA ALA A 242 -6.13 -1.51 1.34
C ALA A 242 -5.16 -0.59 2.11
N ASP A 243 -3.86 -0.79 1.91
CA ASP A 243 -2.82 -0.04 2.59
C ASP A 243 -2.75 1.40 2.13
N HIS A 244 -2.44 2.26 3.09
CA HIS A 244 -2.42 3.68 2.89
C HIS A 244 -1.40 4.34 3.84
N TRP A 245 -1.25 5.64 3.75
CA TRP A 245 -0.26 6.38 4.53
C TRP A 245 -0.49 6.38 6.04
N ASP A 246 -1.71 6.11 6.51
CA ASP A 246 -2.07 6.07 7.94
C ASP A 246 -1.68 4.76 8.63
N ASN A 247 -1.38 3.70 7.87
CA ASN A 247 -0.79 2.47 8.39
C ASN A 247 0.64 2.24 7.85
N CYS A 248 1.27 3.23 7.21
CA CYS A 248 2.68 3.16 6.84
C CYS A 248 3.57 3.23 8.09
N LEU A 249 4.46 2.24 8.27
CA LEU A 249 5.34 2.10 9.43
C LEU A 249 6.81 2.41 9.12
N ASP A 250 7.06 3.17 8.08
CA ASP A 250 8.39 3.63 7.74
C ASP A 250 8.98 4.53 8.84
N PRO A 251 10.19 4.24 9.36
CA PRO A 251 10.69 4.91 10.55
C PRO A 251 10.95 6.41 10.34
N ASP A 252 11.40 6.83 9.16
CA ASP A 252 11.65 8.26 8.91
C ASP A 252 10.34 9.02 8.69
N PHE A 253 9.37 8.39 8.02
CA PHE A 253 8.03 8.95 7.86
C PHE A 253 7.31 9.11 9.20
N LEU A 254 7.41 8.12 10.09
CA LEU A 254 6.87 8.18 11.44
C LEU A 254 7.53 9.29 12.26
N ARG A 255 8.86 9.44 12.20
CA ARG A 255 9.57 10.56 12.85
C ARG A 255 9.13 11.91 12.30
N PHE A 256 8.99 12.01 10.98
CA PHE A 256 8.56 13.24 10.31
C PHE A 256 7.13 13.65 10.69
N THR A 257 6.21 12.68 10.78
CA THR A 257 4.82 12.93 11.17
C THR A 257 4.60 13.03 12.67
N GLY A 258 5.62 12.70 13.48
CA GLY A 258 5.56 12.69 14.94
C GLY A 258 4.90 11.44 15.54
N ALA A 259 4.57 10.44 14.72
CA ALA A 259 3.92 9.19 15.14
C ALA A 259 4.94 8.13 15.62
N ILE A 260 5.88 8.55 16.47
CA ILE A 260 7.00 7.71 16.94
C ILE A 260 6.56 6.54 17.82
N GLU A 261 5.36 6.59 18.39
CA GLU A 261 4.76 5.51 19.16
C GLU A 261 4.44 4.27 18.32
N LEU A 262 4.38 4.42 16.98
CA LEU A 262 4.14 3.33 16.04
C LEU A 262 5.44 2.66 15.57
N LEU A 263 6.61 3.15 16.00
CA LEU A 263 7.88 2.54 15.66
C LEU A 263 7.92 1.09 16.15
N ARG A 264 8.42 0.22 15.28
CA ARG A 264 8.63 -1.20 15.57
C ARG A 264 10.00 -1.42 16.19
N ALA A 265 10.22 -2.66 16.65
CA ALA A 265 11.52 -3.09 17.14
C ALA A 265 12.59 -2.87 16.06
N GLU A 266 13.78 -2.40 16.47
CA GLU A 266 14.86 -2.01 15.55
C GLU A 266 15.27 -3.16 14.64
N GLU A 267 15.23 -4.39 15.16
CA GLU A 267 15.57 -5.63 14.46
C GLU A 267 14.72 -5.84 13.19
N ILE A 268 13.46 -5.39 13.19
CA ILE A 268 12.57 -5.48 12.02
C ILE A 268 13.10 -4.61 10.89
N TYR A 269 13.47 -3.36 11.21
CA TYR A 269 14.00 -2.40 10.23
C TYR A 269 15.40 -2.78 9.76
N GLU A 270 16.22 -3.38 10.62
CA GLU A 270 17.53 -3.90 10.21
C GLU A 270 17.40 -5.06 9.22
N ARG A 271 16.43 -5.96 9.43
CA ARG A 271 16.14 -7.04 8.48
C ARG A 271 15.68 -6.47 7.14
N ASP A 272 14.79 -5.48 7.13
CA ASP A 272 14.37 -4.83 5.88
C ASP A 272 15.50 -4.16 5.13
N ARG A 273 16.40 -3.49 5.86
CA ARG A 273 17.58 -2.85 5.27
C ARG A 273 18.47 -3.91 4.61
N LYS A 274 18.71 -5.05 5.27
CA LYS A 274 19.49 -6.15 4.70
C LYS A 274 18.81 -6.74 3.46
N ASP A 275 17.49 -6.95 3.51
CA ASP A 275 16.73 -7.45 2.36
C ASP A 275 16.82 -6.48 1.18
N TRP A 276 16.73 -5.17 1.44
CA TRP A 276 16.89 -4.12 0.45
C TRP A 276 18.30 -4.12 -0.17
N GLU A 277 19.35 -4.14 0.65
CA GLU A 277 20.75 -4.19 0.20
C GLU A 277 21.07 -5.47 -0.60
N ALA A 278 20.37 -6.57 -0.31
CA ALA A 278 20.51 -7.83 -1.04
C ALA A 278 19.75 -7.84 -2.38
N ALA A 279 18.79 -6.93 -2.59
CA ALA A 279 17.96 -6.87 -3.79
C ALA A 279 18.81 -6.41 -5.01
N THR A 280 19.42 -7.39 -5.69
CA THR A 280 20.39 -7.20 -6.79
C THR A 280 19.92 -6.37 -7.99
N TRP A 281 18.62 -6.09 -8.10
CA TRP A 281 18.01 -5.34 -9.19
C TRP A 281 18.11 -3.81 -9.01
N TYR A 282 18.41 -3.30 -7.80
CA TYR A 282 18.54 -1.85 -7.57
C TYR A 282 19.95 -1.29 -7.84
N HIS A 283 21.00 -2.10 -7.65
CA HIS A 283 22.39 -1.66 -7.78
C HIS A 283 22.93 -1.65 -9.24
N ARG A 284 22.08 -1.84 -10.26
CA ARG A 284 22.47 -1.88 -11.68
C ARG A 284 22.07 -0.63 -12.49
N ARG A 285 21.82 0.51 -11.86
CA ARG A 285 21.65 1.79 -12.56
C ARG A 285 22.76 2.76 -12.23
#